data_AF-A0A822DB17-F1
#
_entry.id   AF-A0A822DB17-F1
#
_cell.length_a   1.000
_cell.length_b   1.000
_cell.length_c   1.000
_cell.angle_alpha   90.00
_cell.angle_beta   90.00
_cell.angle_gamma   90.00
#
_symmetry.space_group_name_H-M   'P 1'
#
loop_
_entity.id
_entity.type
_entity.pdbx_description
1 polymer ?
#
loop_
_entity_poly.entity_id
_entity_poly.type
_entity_poly.pdbx_seq_one_letter_code
_entity_poly.pdbx_strand_id
1 'polypeptide(L)'
;VQTVAYAFPKVKIVTTACDTELDQYTGFICPGLGNFGDRYFGTDLIGYTSDIDDLITTMHGNNHFQPCLSDPSLSDQKDLLNNSA
;
A
#
# COMPACT_ATOMS: atom_id res chain seq x y z
N VAL A 1 3.29 -6.28 -17.14
CA VAL A 1 4.13 -5.73 -18.25
C VAL A 1 3.67 -6.16 -19.66
N GLN A 2 2.99 -7.29 -19.80
CA GLN A 2 2.60 -7.84 -21.11
C GLN A 2 1.83 -6.88 -22.03
N THR A 3 0.90 -6.11 -21.48
CA THR A 3 0.05 -5.19 -22.28
C THR A 3 0.86 -4.18 -23.09
N VAL A 4 1.86 -3.53 -22.48
CA VAL A 4 2.69 -2.52 -23.14
C VAL A 4 3.66 -3.17 -24.13
N ALA A 5 4.31 -4.27 -23.73
CA ALA A 5 5.29 -4.97 -24.58
C ALA A 5 4.64 -5.56 -25.84
N TYR A 6 3.38 -5.99 -25.75
CA TYR A 6 2.59 -6.46 -26.90
C TYR A 6 2.24 -5.33 -27.86
N ALA A 7 1.72 -4.20 -27.34
CA ALA A 7 1.27 -3.09 -28.17
C ALA A 7 2.43 -2.29 -28.81
N PHE A 8 3.58 -2.19 -28.12
CA PHE A 8 4.72 -1.39 -28.55
C PHE A 8 6.04 -2.17 -28.47
N PRO A 9 6.26 -3.16 -29.35
CA PRO A 9 7.37 -4.11 -29.22
C PRO A 9 8.76 -3.48 -29.35
N LYS A 10 8.87 -2.24 -29.84
CA LYS A 10 10.14 -1.51 -29.96
C LYS A 10 10.47 -0.65 -28.72
N VAL A 11 9.54 -0.47 -27.79
CA VAL A 11 9.76 0.30 -26.56
C VAL A 11 10.54 -0.56 -25.57
N LYS A 12 11.56 0.04 -24.95
CA LYS A 12 12.34 -0.58 -23.87
C LYS A 12 11.80 -0.09 -22.53
N ILE A 13 11.49 -1.02 -21.62
CA ILE A 13 11.02 -0.71 -20.27
C ILE A 13 12.20 -0.92 -19.31
N VAL A 14 12.48 0.09 -18.49
CA VAL A 14 13.47 0.02 -17.42
C VAL A 14 12.72 0.20 -16.10
N THR A 15 12.82 -0.78 -15.21
CA THR A 15 12.17 -0.79 -13.89
C THR A 15 13.14 -1.31 -12.84
N THR A 16 12.98 -0.86 -11.60
CA THR A 16 13.81 -1.31 -10.46
C THR A 16 13.34 -2.65 -9.89
N ALA A 17 12.04 -2.93 -9.97
CA ALA A 17 11.42 -4.14 -9.45
C ALA A 17 10.27 -4.60 -10.37
N CYS A 18 9.90 -5.88 -10.25
CA CYS A 18 8.76 -6.47 -10.91
C CYS A 18 8.04 -7.37 -9.91
N ASP A 19 6.83 -6.98 -9.54
CA ASP A 19 5.98 -7.72 -8.61
C ASP A 19 5.05 -8.69 -9.37
N THR A 20 4.58 -9.71 -8.66
CA THR A 20 3.97 -10.88 -9.28
C THR A 20 2.51 -10.67 -9.68
N GLU A 21 1.77 -9.88 -8.90
CA GLU A 21 0.32 -9.83 -9.02
C GLU A 21 -0.26 -8.42 -8.80
N LEU A 22 -1.52 -8.29 -9.20
CA LEU A 22 -2.34 -7.11 -8.98
C LEU A 22 -3.57 -7.53 -8.18
N ASP A 23 -3.93 -6.74 -7.17
CA ASP A 23 -5.19 -6.89 -6.47
C ASP A 23 -6.36 -6.61 -7.42
N GLN A 24 -7.36 -7.48 -7.40
CA GLN A 24 -8.45 -7.46 -8.38
C GLN A 24 -9.46 -6.33 -8.13
N TYR A 25 -9.56 -5.85 -6.89
CA TYR A 25 -10.57 -4.87 -6.49
C TYR A 25 -10.02 -3.45 -6.52
N THR A 26 -8.77 -3.28 -6.06
CA THR A 26 -8.08 -1.99 -5.97
C THR A 26 -7.18 -1.72 -7.17
N GLY A 27 -6.76 -2.76 -7.90
CA GLY A 27 -5.78 -2.64 -8.98
C GLY A 27 -4.37 -2.31 -8.50
N PHE A 28 -4.12 -2.36 -7.18
CA PHE A 28 -2.79 -2.14 -6.64
C PHE A 28 -1.87 -3.32 -6.92
N ILE A 29 -0.59 -3.00 -7.12
CA ILE A 29 0.46 -4.01 -7.23
C ILE A 29 0.65 -4.68 -5.88
N CYS A 30 0.78 -6.00 -5.84
CA CYS A 30 1.06 -6.76 -4.61
C CYS A 30 2.42 -7.47 -4.72
N PRO A 31 3.31 -7.32 -3.71
CA PRO A 31 3.10 -6.57 -2.46
C PRO A 31 3.05 -5.04 -2.66
N GLY A 32 3.74 -4.52 -3.68
CA GLY A 32 3.68 -3.12 -4.09
C GLY A 32 4.03 -2.08 -3.02
N LEU A 33 3.62 -0.83 -3.27
CA LEU A 33 3.96 0.33 -2.45
C LEU A 33 2.74 1.19 -2.09
N GLY A 34 1.53 0.77 -2.45
CA GLY A 34 0.31 1.56 -2.33
C GLY A 34 0.29 2.76 -3.29
N ASN A 35 -0.42 3.83 -2.92
CA ASN A 35 -0.43 5.05 -3.72
C ASN A 35 0.91 5.79 -3.63
N PHE A 36 1.74 5.63 -4.67
CA PHE A 36 3.04 6.28 -4.75
C PHE A 36 2.94 7.81 -4.70
N GLY A 37 1.93 8.39 -5.34
CA GLY A 37 1.75 9.84 -5.41
C GLY A 37 1.55 10.45 -4.02
N ASP A 38 0.60 9.88 -3.27
CA ASP A 38 0.31 10.37 -1.91
C ASP A 38 1.54 10.26 -1.02
N ARG A 39 2.17 9.09 -0.98
CA ARG A 39 3.35 8.86 -0.14
C ARG A 39 4.57 9.69 -0.51
N TYR A 40 4.74 10.01 -1.81
CA TYR A 40 5.87 10.80 -2.27
C TYR A 40 5.67 12.30 -1.99
N PHE A 41 4.44 12.81 -2.12
CA PHE A 41 4.13 14.23 -1.93
C PHE A 41 3.54 14.55 -0.54
N GLY A 42 3.26 13.54 0.28
CA GLY A 42 2.68 13.67 1.63
C GLY A 42 1.19 14.03 1.64
N THR A 43 0.43 13.66 0.60
CA THR A 43 -1.00 14.01 0.47
C THR A 43 -1.96 12.99 1.08
N ASP A 44 -1.42 11.91 1.62
CA ASP A 44 -2.09 10.83 2.34
C ASP A 44 -2.90 11.34 3.56
N LEU A 45 -2.53 12.50 4.10
CA LEU A 45 -3.16 13.11 5.29
C LEU A 45 -4.40 13.97 4.99
N ILE A 46 -4.73 14.23 3.72
CA ILE A 46 -5.77 15.21 3.35
C ILE A 46 -7.21 14.65 3.53
N GLY A 47 -7.36 13.36 3.84
CA GLY A 47 -8.68 12.73 4.07
C GLY A 47 -9.29 12.89 5.46
N TYR A 48 -8.57 13.46 6.44
CA TYR A 48 -8.96 13.44 7.87
C TYR A 48 -9.38 14.80 8.46
N THR A 49 -9.61 15.82 7.64
CA THR A 49 -9.82 17.19 8.15
C THR A 49 -11.20 17.47 8.76
N SER A 50 -12.04 16.46 8.99
CA SER A 50 -13.27 16.64 9.77
C SER A 50 -13.04 16.60 11.29
N ASP A 51 -11.99 15.93 11.76
CA ASP A 51 -11.80 15.58 13.18
C ASP A 51 -10.37 15.93 13.64
N ILE A 52 -10.05 17.22 13.62
CA ILE A 52 -8.70 17.78 13.89
C ILE A 52 -8.18 17.45 15.31
N ASP A 53 -9.03 17.04 16.24
CA ASP A 53 -8.63 16.74 17.62
C ASP A 53 -7.91 15.38 17.79
N ASP A 54 -8.11 14.41 16.89
CA ASP A 54 -7.48 13.08 16.96
C ASP A 54 -6.14 12.98 16.20
N LEU A 55 -5.85 13.96 15.34
CA LEU A 55 -4.63 14.01 14.52
C LEU A 55 -3.37 14.22 15.36
N ILE A 56 -3.46 14.99 16.44
CA ILE A 56 -2.33 15.28 17.33
C ILE A 56 -1.91 14.01 18.09
N THR A 57 -2.84 13.13 18.43
CA THR A 57 -2.59 11.87 19.16
C THR A 57 -1.84 10.85 18.31
N THR A 58 -2.01 10.88 16.98
CA THR A 58 -1.42 9.88 16.06
C THR A 58 0.00 10.23 15.60
N MET A 59 0.46 11.48 15.82
CA MET A 59 1.80 11.95 15.44
C MET A 59 2.96 11.23 16.15
N HIS A 60 2.69 10.30 17.07
CA HIS A 60 3.70 9.51 17.77
C HIS A 60 3.83 8.04 17.33
N GLY A 61 3.11 7.52 16.31
CA GLY A 61 3.23 6.06 16.07
C GLY A 61 2.82 5.42 14.75
N ASN A 62 2.14 6.07 13.81
CA ASN A 62 1.53 5.32 12.70
C ASN A 62 2.18 5.61 11.34
N ASN A 63 3.33 4.98 11.09
CA ASN A 63 3.76 4.61 9.75
C ASN A 63 2.86 3.47 9.24
N HIS A 64 1.59 3.75 8.96
CA HIS A 64 0.66 2.76 8.42
C HIS A 64 1.06 2.46 6.98
N PHE A 65 2.07 1.60 6.80
CA PHE A 65 2.17 0.74 5.64
C PHE A 65 0.82 0.07 5.53
N GLN A 66 0.00 0.45 4.56
CA GLN A 66 -1.24 -0.26 4.28
C GLN A 66 -0.79 -1.50 3.50
N PRO A 67 -0.60 -2.66 4.16
CA PRO A 67 -0.13 -3.85 3.48
C PRO A 67 -1.30 -4.38 2.67
N CYS A 68 -1.03 -5.05 1.57
CA CYS A 68 -2.03 -5.87 0.90
C CYS A 68 -2.63 -6.85 1.92
N LEU A 69 -3.92 -6.67 2.28
CA LEU A 69 -4.63 -7.50 3.26
C LEU A 69 -4.90 -8.93 2.77
N SER A 70 -4.28 -9.35 1.67
CA SER A 70 -4.32 -10.70 1.13
C SER A 70 -3.18 -11.59 1.61
N ASP A 71 -2.22 -11.08 2.40
CA ASP A 71 -1.16 -11.91 2.99
C ASP A 71 -1.72 -12.76 4.15
N PRO A 72 -1.85 -14.09 3.99
CA PRO A 72 -2.38 -14.96 5.03
C PRO A 72 -1.44 -15.08 6.25
N SER A 73 -0.23 -14.53 6.21
CA SER A 73 0.67 -14.48 7.38
C SER A 73 0.33 -13.38 8.38
N LEU A 74 -0.52 -12.41 8.01
CA LEU A 74 -0.90 -11.29 8.88
C LEU A 74 -2.18 -11.56 9.72
N SER A 75 -2.97 -12.58 9.40
CA SER A 75 -4.10 -13.02 10.24
C SER A 75 -3.60 -13.57 11.58
N ASP A 76 -2.52 -14.35 11.54
CA ASP A 76 -1.98 -15.05 12.71
C ASP A 76 -1.38 -14.08 13.74
N GLN A 77 -0.92 -12.91 13.30
CA GLN A 77 -0.38 -11.88 14.21
C GLN A 77 -1.46 -11.13 15.01
N LYS A 78 -2.71 -11.07 14.54
CA LYS A 78 -3.80 -10.42 15.28
C LYS A 78 -4.27 -11.24 16.48
N ASP A 79 -4.17 -12.56 16.38
CA ASP A 79 -4.59 -13.48 17.46
C ASP A 79 -3.59 -13.54 18.62
N LEU A 80 -2.32 -13.21 18.38
CA LEU A 80 -1.29 -13.16 19.42
C LEU A 80 -1.36 -11.90 20.30
N LEU A 81 -1.87 -10.78 19.79
CA LEU A 81 -2.03 -9.56 20.60
C LEU A 81 -3.25 -9.62 21.54
N ASN A 82 -4.31 -10.34 21.18
CA ASN A 82 -5.56 -10.35 21.95
C ASN A 82 -5.56 -11.27 23.19
N ASN A 83 -4.48 -12.02 23.43
CA ASN A 83 -4.38 -12.97 24.56
C ASN A 83 -3.32 -12.58 25.61
N SER A 84 -2.93 -11.30 25.65
CA SER A 84 -1.94 -10.78 26.62
C SER A 84 -2.53 -9.74 27.58
N ALA A 85 -3.72 -10.04 28.12
CA ALA A 85 -4.32 -9.36 29.28
C ALA A 85 -4.40 -10.33 30.47
#